data_AF-A0A2N6U5S1-F1
#
_entry.id   AF-A0A2N6U5S1-F1
#
_cell.length_a   1.000
_cell.length_b   1.000
_cell.length_c   1.000
_cell.angle_alpha   90.00
_cell.angle_beta   90.00
_cell.angle_gamma   90.00
#
_symmetry.space_group_name_H-M   'P 1'
#
loop_
_entity.id
_entity.type
_entity.pdbx_description
1 polymer ?
#
loop_
_entity_poly.entity_id
_entity_poly.type
_entity_poly.pdbx_seq_one_letter_code
_entity_poly.pdbx_strand_id
1 'polypeptide(L)'
;MCQKSLSRTSPAMSRREAGTTAPSSDQERGIIASRDGELFPTLAGLLTFGQYPQQFFPQLFVSVVVYPGTAAGELGPSGERFLDNRSIDGPLPLMAAEAISALTRSMTRASVMQGSLREDRLEYPIEVVRELVVNALMHRDYSPMSRGTQVQVELFADRLVVRSPGGLYGPVDPDDFGAPA
;
A
#
# COMPACT_ATOMS: atom_id res chain seq x y z
N MET A 1 -0.10 35.60 -41.69
CA MET A 1 -0.16 34.15 -41.87
C MET A 1 0.29 33.48 -40.58
N CYS A 2 -0.44 32.43 -40.19
CA CYS A 2 -0.46 31.78 -38.89
C CYS A 2 0.44 30.55 -38.89
N GLN A 3 1.19 30.31 -37.81
CA GLN A 3 1.43 28.96 -37.29
C GLN A 3 1.71 29.03 -35.78
N LYS A 4 0.93 28.28 -35.00
CA LYS A 4 1.07 28.09 -33.56
C LYS A 4 1.47 26.63 -33.31
N SER A 5 2.47 26.41 -32.46
CA SER A 5 2.67 25.14 -31.75
C SER A 5 2.72 25.45 -30.24
N LEU A 6 2.05 24.61 -29.43
CA LEU A 6 2.01 24.71 -27.98
C LEU A 6 2.37 23.34 -27.41
N SER A 7 3.54 23.25 -26.80
CA SER A 7 3.94 22.14 -25.92
C SER A 7 3.27 22.32 -24.56
N ARG A 8 2.69 21.25 -24.00
CA ARG A 8 2.09 21.28 -22.67
C ARG A 8 3.19 21.26 -21.61
N THR A 9 3.41 22.43 -21.03
CA THR A 9 4.21 22.71 -19.84
C THR A 9 3.58 22.08 -18.60
N SER A 10 4.42 21.46 -17.76
CA SER A 10 4.09 20.99 -16.41
C SER A 10 3.52 22.13 -15.55
N PRO A 11 2.57 21.87 -14.64
CA PRO A 11 2.06 22.93 -13.77
C PRO A 11 3.10 23.36 -12.75
N ALA A 12 3.13 24.67 -12.55
CA ALA A 12 4.11 25.44 -11.80
C ALA A 12 4.16 25.13 -10.29
N MET A 13 5.39 25.09 -9.77
CA MET A 13 5.72 25.34 -8.37
C MET A 13 5.20 26.73 -7.95
N SER A 14 4.25 26.79 -7.02
CA SER A 14 3.81 28.04 -6.45
C SER A 14 4.69 28.48 -5.29
N ARG A 15 5.34 29.63 -5.52
CA ARG A 15 5.53 30.76 -4.62
C ARG A 15 6.44 30.61 -3.38
N ARG A 16 7.52 31.39 -3.45
CA ARG A 16 8.47 31.73 -2.38
C ARG A 16 7.77 32.36 -1.17
N GLU A 17 8.10 31.88 0.01
CA GLU A 17 8.19 32.73 1.21
C GLU A 17 9.64 32.71 1.69
N ALA A 18 10.28 33.87 1.61
CA ALA A 18 11.55 34.13 2.23
C ALA A 18 11.30 34.53 3.68
N GLY A 19 11.96 33.85 4.62
CA GLY A 19 12.17 34.31 5.99
C GLY A 19 11.35 33.58 7.04
N THR A 20 11.92 32.51 7.60
CA THR A 20 11.93 32.20 9.04
C THR A 20 13.01 31.12 9.26
N THR A 21 13.98 31.39 10.12
CA THR A 21 15.06 30.46 10.53
C THR A 21 14.59 29.43 11.55
N ALA A 22 13.35 28.95 11.39
CA ALA A 22 12.81 27.82 12.12
C ALA A 22 12.47 26.76 11.07
N PRO A 23 12.73 25.47 11.34
CA PRO A 23 12.27 24.43 10.44
C PRO A 23 10.78 24.60 10.21
N SER A 24 10.33 24.61 8.95
CA SER A 24 8.89 24.55 8.67
C SER A 24 8.33 23.28 9.32
N SER A 25 7.04 23.27 9.68
CA SER A 25 6.39 22.12 10.32
C SER A 25 6.62 20.79 9.58
N ASP A 26 6.86 20.85 8.27
CA ASP A 26 7.14 19.70 7.42
C ASP A 26 8.58 19.19 7.51
N GLN A 27 9.55 20.06 7.87
CA GLN A 27 10.92 19.67 8.19
C GLN A 27 10.98 18.97 9.55
N GLU A 28 10.23 19.46 10.55
CA GLU A 28 10.12 18.80 11.86
C GLU A 28 9.50 17.40 11.76
N ARG A 29 8.57 17.22 10.82
CA ARG A 29 7.93 15.93 10.52
C ARG A 29 8.77 15.00 9.62
N GLY A 30 9.96 15.44 9.18
CA GLY A 30 10.82 14.67 8.29
C GLY A 30 10.25 14.46 6.89
N ILE A 31 9.29 15.28 6.46
CA ILE A 31 8.66 15.25 5.12
C ILE A 31 9.59 15.91 4.10
N ILE A 32 10.34 16.92 4.53
CA ILE A 32 11.27 17.70 3.71
C ILE A 32 12.66 17.68 4.36
N ALA A 33 13.69 17.39 3.57
CA ALA A 33 15.09 17.51 3.96
C ALA A 33 15.75 18.72 3.29
N SER A 34 16.71 19.35 3.95
CA SER A 34 17.54 20.41 3.37
C SER A 34 18.92 19.87 3.01
N ARG A 35 19.37 20.13 1.79
CA ARG A 35 20.73 19.82 1.33
C ARG A 35 21.27 21.03 0.58
N ASP A 36 22.40 21.56 1.05
CA ASP A 36 23.07 22.73 0.46
C ASP A 36 22.17 23.98 0.33
N GLY A 37 21.19 24.14 1.23
CA GLY A 37 20.23 25.25 1.23
C GLY A 37 19.01 25.03 0.33
N GLU A 38 18.96 23.92 -0.42
CA GLU A 38 17.80 23.50 -1.20
C GLU A 38 16.95 22.47 -0.44
N LEU A 39 15.63 22.60 -0.56
CA LEU A 39 14.66 21.71 0.07
C LEU A 39 14.24 20.61 -0.88
N PHE A 40 14.33 19.36 -0.43
CA PHE A 40 13.95 18.17 -1.17
C PHE A 40 12.91 17.36 -0.38
N PRO A 41 11.88 16.78 -1.03
CA PRO A 41 11.00 15.85 -0.37
C PRO A 41 11.79 14.61 0.05
N THR A 42 11.57 14.14 1.28
CA THR A 42 12.09 12.84 1.71
C THR A 42 11.31 11.73 1.01
N LEU A 43 11.83 10.50 1.07
CA LEU A 43 11.10 9.35 0.53
C LEU A 43 9.73 9.19 1.21
N ALA A 44 9.66 9.39 2.52
CA ALA A 44 8.40 9.36 3.27
C ALA A 44 7.46 10.49 2.83
N GLY A 45 7.98 11.71 2.65
CA GLY A 45 7.18 12.83 2.14
C GLY A 45 6.65 12.60 0.73
N LEU A 46 7.50 12.09 -0.17
CA LEU A 46 7.10 11.74 -1.52
C LEU A 46 6.06 10.61 -1.53
N LEU A 47 6.28 9.53 -0.79
CA LEU A 47 5.36 8.38 -0.77
C LEU A 47 4.03 8.70 -0.08
N THR A 48 3.99 9.67 0.84
CA THR A 48 2.75 10.00 1.58
C THR A 48 1.94 11.08 0.88
N PHE A 49 2.60 12.10 0.32
CA PHE A 49 1.93 13.30 -0.22
C PHE A 49 2.16 13.52 -1.72
N GLY A 50 3.05 12.74 -2.34
CA GLY A 50 3.28 12.81 -3.77
C GLY A 50 2.08 12.33 -4.57
N GLN A 51 1.78 13.00 -5.68
CA GLN A 51 0.67 12.60 -6.56
C GLN A 51 0.90 11.24 -7.21
N TYR A 52 2.15 10.97 -7.60
CA TYR A 52 2.52 9.70 -8.23
C TYR A 52 3.99 9.34 -7.92
N PRO A 53 4.28 8.74 -6.75
CA PRO A 53 5.64 8.39 -6.34
C PRO A 53 6.34 7.38 -7.27
N GLN A 54 5.56 6.54 -7.95
CA GLN A 54 6.04 5.45 -8.80
C GLN A 54 6.77 5.94 -10.06
N GLN A 55 6.61 7.21 -10.45
CA GLN A 55 7.45 7.80 -11.51
C GLN A 55 8.93 7.81 -11.14
N PHE A 56 9.25 7.92 -9.84
CA PHE A 56 10.62 7.89 -9.32
C PHE A 56 11.00 6.49 -8.83
N PHE A 57 10.03 5.75 -8.27
CA PHE A 57 10.25 4.43 -7.73
C PHE A 57 9.18 3.43 -8.23
N PRO A 58 9.33 2.88 -9.44
CA PRO A 58 8.29 2.08 -10.11
C PRO A 58 7.88 0.80 -9.37
N GLN A 59 8.73 0.32 -8.47
CA GLN A 59 8.52 -0.93 -7.74
C GLN A 59 7.97 -0.72 -6.32
N LEU A 60 7.73 0.53 -5.91
CA LEU A 60 7.09 0.87 -4.65
C LEU A 60 5.57 0.91 -4.82
N PHE A 61 4.98 -0.27 -5.06
CA PHE A 61 3.54 -0.46 -5.20
C PHE A 61 3.07 -1.67 -4.38
N VAL A 62 1.76 -1.88 -4.31
CA VAL A 62 1.15 -3.08 -3.71
C VAL A 62 0.57 -3.96 -4.79
N SER A 63 0.92 -5.25 -4.78
CA SER A 63 0.28 -6.26 -5.61
C SER A 63 -0.74 -7.01 -4.78
N VAL A 64 -1.99 -7.08 -5.23
CA VAL A 64 -3.04 -7.90 -4.63
C VAL A 64 -3.39 -9.01 -5.62
N VAL A 65 -3.23 -10.27 -5.21
CA VAL A 65 -3.54 -11.45 -6.02
C VAL A 65 -4.52 -12.33 -5.25
N VAL A 66 -5.60 -12.72 -5.90
CA VAL A 66 -6.62 -13.61 -5.34
C VAL A 66 -6.58 -14.92 -6.12
N TYR A 67 -6.29 -16.00 -5.42
CA TYR A 67 -6.24 -17.34 -5.98
C TYR A 67 -7.59 -18.04 -5.85
N PRO A 68 -8.00 -18.85 -6.84
CA PRO A 68 -9.23 -19.64 -6.74
C PRO A 68 -9.13 -20.81 -5.75
N GLY A 69 -7.91 -21.23 -5.42
CA GLY A 69 -7.64 -22.39 -4.57
C GLY A 69 -6.70 -22.11 -3.42
N THR A 70 -6.08 -23.16 -2.90
CA THR A 70 -5.20 -23.11 -1.71
C THR A 70 -3.71 -23.03 -2.08
N ALA A 71 -3.39 -23.28 -3.35
CA ALA A 71 -2.03 -23.26 -3.88
C ALA A 71 -1.87 -22.33 -5.09
N ALA A 72 -0.71 -21.69 -5.19
CA ALA A 72 -0.36 -20.88 -6.35
C ALA A 72 -0.26 -21.75 -7.61
N GLY A 73 -1.04 -21.42 -8.64
CA GLY A 73 -1.08 -22.17 -9.90
C GLY A 73 -2.19 -23.22 -9.98
N GLU A 74 -2.93 -23.43 -8.90
CA GLU A 74 -4.20 -24.17 -8.95
C GLU A 74 -5.20 -23.43 -9.85
N LEU A 75 -5.85 -24.16 -10.75
CA LEU A 75 -6.83 -23.60 -11.65
C LEU A 75 -8.22 -23.68 -11.01
N GLY A 76 -8.98 -22.59 -11.11
CA GLY A 76 -10.38 -22.58 -10.73
C GLY A 76 -11.22 -23.51 -11.64
N PRO A 77 -12.50 -23.71 -11.29
CA PRO A 77 -13.41 -24.61 -12.02
C PRO A 77 -13.55 -24.26 -13.52
N SER A 78 -13.29 -23.00 -13.89
CA SER A 78 -13.32 -22.52 -15.28
C SER A 78 -11.93 -22.44 -15.94
N GLY A 79 -10.87 -22.93 -15.30
CA GLY A 79 -9.50 -22.84 -15.80
C GLY A 79 -8.80 -21.51 -15.50
N GLU A 80 -9.35 -20.67 -14.62
CA GLU A 80 -8.76 -19.39 -14.22
C GLU A 80 -7.57 -19.58 -13.27
N ARG A 81 -6.46 -18.86 -13.48
CA ARG A 81 -5.30 -18.89 -12.56
C ARG A 81 -5.47 -17.98 -11.35
N PHE A 82 -6.18 -16.88 -11.54
CA PHE A 82 -6.40 -15.84 -10.54
C PHE A 82 -7.85 -15.37 -10.67
N LEU A 83 -8.52 -15.17 -9.54
CA LEU A 83 -9.84 -14.54 -9.48
C LEU A 83 -9.74 -13.02 -9.63
N ASP A 84 -8.69 -12.44 -9.06
CA ASP A 84 -8.34 -11.02 -9.19
C ASP A 84 -6.82 -10.87 -9.14
N ASN A 85 -6.28 -9.91 -9.88
CA ASN A 85 -4.86 -9.58 -9.87
C ASN A 85 -4.70 -8.09 -10.17
N ARG A 86 -4.27 -7.33 -9.16
CA ARG A 86 -4.21 -5.87 -9.21
C ARG A 86 -2.87 -5.36 -8.71
N SER A 87 -2.25 -4.51 -9.50
CA SER A 87 -1.17 -3.64 -9.04
C SER A 87 -1.77 -2.29 -8.65
N ILE A 88 -1.48 -1.83 -7.44
CA ILE A 88 -2.01 -0.61 -6.85
C ILE A 88 -0.84 0.33 -6.60
N ASP A 89 -0.85 1.45 -7.30
CA ASP A 89 0.15 2.51 -7.24
C ASP A 89 -0.42 3.78 -6.58
N GLY A 90 0.35 4.87 -6.56
CA GLY A 90 0.01 6.12 -5.88
C GLY A 90 0.64 6.26 -4.49
N PRO A 91 0.19 7.24 -3.70
CA PRO A 91 0.70 7.47 -2.36
C PRO A 91 0.26 6.39 -1.37
N LEU A 92 1.02 6.20 -0.28
CA LEU A 92 0.80 5.15 0.73
C LEU A 92 -0.64 5.10 1.27
N PRO A 93 -1.31 6.22 1.60
CA PRO A 93 -2.70 6.17 2.07
C PRO A 93 -3.66 5.63 1.01
N LEU A 94 -3.45 5.98 -0.26
CA LEU A 94 -4.26 5.49 -1.37
C LEU A 94 -4.02 3.99 -1.57
N MET A 95 -2.75 3.58 -1.63
CA MET A 95 -2.38 2.16 -1.81
C MET A 95 -2.99 1.29 -0.71
N ALA A 96 -2.93 1.73 0.55
CA ALA A 96 -3.54 1.03 1.68
C ALA A 96 -5.07 0.93 1.52
N ALA A 97 -5.75 2.05 1.23
CA ALA A 97 -7.19 2.09 1.08
C ALA A 97 -7.69 1.20 -0.08
N GLU A 98 -7.01 1.26 -1.22
CA GLU A 98 -7.37 0.46 -2.38
C GLU A 98 -7.09 -1.03 -2.17
N ALA A 99 -5.99 -1.40 -1.51
CA ALA A 99 -5.68 -2.79 -1.20
C ALA A 99 -6.72 -3.39 -0.26
N ILE A 100 -7.09 -2.69 0.82
CA ILE A 100 -8.17 -3.11 1.74
C ILE A 100 -9.48 -3.25 0.98
N SER A 101 -9.79 -2.31 0.09
CA SER A 101 -11.01 -2.32 -0.72
C SER A 101 -11.04 -3.50 -1.69
N ALA A 102 -9.91 -3.84 -2.31
CA ALA A 102 -9.78 -5.01 -3.18
C ALA A 102 -9.98 -6.32 -2.40
N LEU A 103 -9.32 -6.47 -1.25
CA LEU A 103 -9.47 -7.64 -0.40
C LEU A 103 -10.90 -7.82 0.11
N THR A 104 -11.52 -6.74 0.59
CA THR A 104 -12.90 -6.77 1.10
C THR A 104 -13.93 -7.17 0.03
N ARG A 105 -13.67 -6.83 -1.24
CA ARG A 105 -14.52 -7.25 -2.37
C ARG A 105 -14.35 -8.72 -2.73
N SER A 106 -13.13 -9.26 -2.56
CA SER A 106 -12.78 -10.61 -2.95
C SER A 106 -12.96 -11.64 -1.84
N MET A 107 -13.05 -11.22 -0.58
CA MET A 107 -13.30 -12.09 0.57
C MET A 107 -14.69 -12.72 0.50
N THR A 108 -14.74 -14.01 0.83
CA THR A 108 -16.00 -14.73 0.93
C THR A 108 -16.81 -14.22 2.12
N ARG A 109 -18.12 -14.07 1.91
CA ARG A 109 -19.08 -13.73 2.97
C ARG A 109 -19.69 -15.03 3.49
N ALA A 110 -19.40 -15.37 4.73
CA ALA A 110 -20.10 -16.43 5.44
C ALA A 110 -21.41 -15.84 6.00
N SER A 111 -22.55 -16.33 5.50
CA SER A 111 -23.86 -16.00 6.08
C SER A 111 -24.06 -16.88 7.32
N VAL A 112 -23.85 -16.32 8.51
CA VAL A 112 -24.06 -17.03 9.78
C VAL A 112 -25.44 -16.66 10.31
N MET A 113 -26.31 -17.65 10.55
CA MET A 113 -27.54 -17.42 11.31
C MET A 113 -27.22 -17.39 12.81
N GLN A 114 -27.48 -16.27 13.47
CA GLN A 114 -27.54 -16.19 14.93
C GLN A 114 -29.00 -15.98 15.35
N GLY A 115 -29.62 -17.04 15.89
CA GLY A 115 -31.04 -17.00 16.27
C GLY A 115 -31.95 -16.84 15.04
N SER A 116 -32.77 -15.78 15.02
CA SER A 116 -33.66 -15.44 13.90
C SER A 116 -33.07 -14.43 12.91
N LEU A 117 -31.87 -13.91 13.17
CA LEU A 117 -31.22 -12.89 12.36
C LEU A 117 -30.08 -13.49 11.54
N ARG A 118 -30.05 -13.12 10.26
CA ARG A 118 -28.96 -13.44 9.33
C ARG A 118 -27.91 -12.35 9.44
N GLU A 119 -26.71 -12.72 9.84
CA GLU A 119 -25.54 -11.85 9.81
C GLU A 119 -24.58 -12.33 8.73
N ASP A 120 -24.29 -11.47 7.75
CA ASP A 120 -23.22 -11.74 6.78
C ASP A 120 -21.89 -11.34 7.43
N ARG A 121 -21.06 -12.34 7.78
CA ARG A 121 -19.72 -12.16 8.33
C ARG A 121 -18.67 -12.34 7.24
N LEU A 122 -17.71 -11.42 7.18
CA LEU A 122 -16.52 -11.59 6.36
C LEU A 122 -15.63 -12.66 6.97
N GLU A 123 -14.88 -13.37 6.13
CA GLU A 123 -13.88 -14.35 6.55
C GLU A 123 -12.84 -13.75 7.50
N TYR A 124 -12.42 -12.51 7.23
CA TYR A 124 -11.52 -11.74 8.10
C TYR A 124 -12.17 -10.40 8.47
N PRO A 125 -12.09 -9.96 9.75
CA PRO A 125 -12.51 -8.62 10.13
C PRO A 125 -11.71 -7.56 9.37
N ILE A 126 -12.40 -6.51 8.91
CA ILE A 126 -11.77 -5.42 8.12
C ILE A 126 -10.63 -4.75 8.90
N GLU A 127 -10.75 -4.67 10.23
CA GLU A 127 -9.74 -4.10 11.13
C GLU A 127 -8.43 -4.87 11.07
N VAL A 128 -8.50 -6.21 11.07
CA VAL A 128 -7.33 -7.09 10.98
C VAL A 128 -6.66 -6.95 9.62
N VAL A 129 -7.44 -6.93 8.54
CA VAL A 129 -6.94 -6.75 7.17
C VAL A 129 -6.25 -5.40 7.01
N ARG A 130 -6.86 -4.34 7.56
CA ARG A 130 -6.29 -2.99 7.57
C ARG A 130 -4.95 -2.98 8.29
N GLU A 131 -4.87 -3.55 9.48
CA GLU A 131 -3.65 -3.58 10.27
C GLU A 131 -2.53 -4.35 9.55
N LEU A 132 -2.85 -5.52 8.97
CA LEU A 132 -1.88 -6.30 8.18
C LEU A 132 -1.32 -5.52 6.99
N VAL A 133 -2.18 -4.86 6.21
CA VAL A 133 -1.75 -4.08 5.04
C VAL A 133 -0.96 -2.84 5.45
N VAL A 134 -1.41 -2.12 6.48
CA VAL A 134 -0.72 -0.92 6.98
C VAL A 134 0.63 -1.29 7.56
N ASN A 135 0.73 -2.35 8.37
CA ASN A 135 2.00 -2.79 8.94
C ASN A 135 2.97 -3.22 7.86
N ALA A 136 2.50 -3.95 6.84
CA ALA A 136 3.34 -4.33 5.71
C ALA A 136 3.90 -3.13 4.94
N LEU A 137 3.14 -2.04 4.81
CA LEU A 137 3.57 -0.81 4.15
C LEU A 137 4.51 0.03 5.02
N MET A 138 4.14 0.24 6.29
CA MET A 138 4.88 1.09 7.22
C MET A 138 6.25 0.52 7.59
N HIS A 139 6.33 -0.80 7.73
CA HIS A 139 7.57 -1.50 8.10
C HIS A 139 8.35 -2.04 6.91
N ARG A 140 7.93 -1.69 5.69
CA ARG A 140 8.64 -2.07 4.47
C ARG A 140 10.08 -1.53 4.51
N ASP A 141 11.04 -2.34 4.10
CA ASP A 141 12.39 -1.89 3.86
C ASP A 141 12.46 -1.01 2.60
N TYR A 142 12.68 0.28 2.84
CA TYR A 142 12.86 1.31 1.82
C TYR A 142 14.34 1.53 1.44
N SER A 143 15.26 0.69 1.92
CA SER A 143 16.67 0.70 1.55
C SER A 143 16.85 0.53 0.03
N PRO A 144 17.90 1.12 -0.57
CA PRO A 144 18.16 0.98 -2.00
C PRO A 144 18.16 -0.46 -2.51
N MET A 145 18.56 -1.42 -1.67
CA MET A 145 18.64 -2.85 -2.01
C MET A 145 17.24 -3.50 -2.09
N SER A 146 16.29 -3.03 -1.28
CA SER A 146 14.92 -3.56 -1.18
C SER A 146 13.88 -2.74 -1.96
N ARG A 147 14.29 -1.67 -2.64
CA ARG A 147 13.42 -0.88 -3.54
C ARG A 147 12.98 -1.66 -4.78
N GLY A 148 13.64 -2.77 -5.10
CA GLY A 148 13.33 -3.66 -6.23
C GLY A 148 12.32 -4.76 -5.92
N THR A 149 11.50 -4.62 -4.89
CA THR A 149 10.48 -5.62 -4.53
C THR A 149 9.21 -4.92 -4.05
N GLN A 150 8.05 -5.28 -4.58
CA GLN A 150 6.77 -4.74 -4.13
C GLN A 150 6.27 -5.43 -2.85
N VAL A 151 5.32 -4.80 -2.16
CA VAL A 151 4.52 -5.52 -1.15
C VAL A 151 3.53 -6.40 -1.90
N GLN A 152 3.47 -7.69 -1.55
CA GLN A 152 2.53 -8.63 -2.15
C GLN A 152 1.50 -9.06 -1.11
N VAL A 153 0.24 -9.00 -1.49
CA VAL A 153 -0.89 -9.52 -0.72
C VAL A 153 -1.53 -10.62 -1.54
N GLU A 154 -1.49 -11.84 -1.04
CA GLU A 154 -2.01 -13.04 -1.68
C GLU A 154 -3.19 -13.56 -0.85
N LEU A 155 -4.39 -13.58 -1.43
CA LEU A 155 -5.57 -14.18 -0.83
C LEU A 155 -5.81 -15.56 -1.44
N PHE A 156 -5.71 -16.59 -0.62
CA PHE A 156 -6.05 -17.98 -0.96
C PHE A 156 -7.42 -18.33 -0.39
N ALA A 157 -7.97 -19.46 -0.81
CA ALA A 157 -9.25 -19.96 -0.31
C ALA A 157 -9.25 -20.30 1.20
N ASP A 158 -8.08 -20.50 1.80
CA ASP A 158 -7.91 -20.90 3.21
C ASP A 158 -7.13 -19.88 4.06
N ARG A 159 -6.45 -18.92 3.43
CA ARG A 159 -5.55 -17.98 4.14
C ARG A 159 -5.30 -16.68 3.38
N LEU A 160 -5.04 -15.62 4.13
CA LEU A 160 -4.46 -14.37 3.63
C LEU A 160 -2.95 -14.33 3.95
N VAL A 161 -2.11 -14.09 2.95
CA VAL A 161 -0.65 -13.98 3.09
C VAL A 161 -0.21 -12.58 2.67
N VAL A 162 0.51 -11.89 3.54
CA VAL A 162 1.12 -10.57 3.23
C VAL A 162 2.62 -10.70 3.28
N ARG A 163 3.28 -10.43 2.15
CA ARG A 163 4.74 -10.44 2.00
C ARG A 163 5.22 -9.00 1.83
N SER A 164 6.04 -8.53 2.77
CA SER A 164 6.71 -7.25 2.67
C SER A 164 8.23 -7.47 2.69
N PRO A 165 9.01 -6.80 1.82
CA PRO A 165 10.45 -6.78 1.95
C PRO A 165 10.82 -6.06 3.25
N GLY A 166 11.60 -6.69 4.14
CA GLY A 166 12.04 -6.05 5.39
C GLY A 166 12.13 -6.94 6.63
N GLY A 167 11.70 -8.20 6.56
CA GLY A 167 11.72 -9.10 7.72
C GLY A 167 10.68 -8.73 8.78
N LEU A 168 10.51 -9.58 9.79
CA LEU A 168 9.64 -9.29 10.93
C LEU A 168 10.28 -8.18 11.78
N TYR A 169 9.58 -7.06 11.96
CA TYR A 169 10.05 -5.95 12.79
C TYR A 169 9.46 -6.08 14.20
N GLY A 170 10.32 -6.36 15.19
CA GLY A 170 9.98 -6.53 16.61
C GLY A 170 10.38 -7.91 17.16
N PRO A 171 10.50 -8.08 18.49
CA PRO A 171 10.71 -9.39 19.11
C PRO A 171 9.40 -10.17 19.12
N VAL A 172 8.81 -10.39 17.94
CA VAL A 172 7.52 -11.07 17.81
C VAL A 172 7.82 -12.43 17.24
N ASP A 173 7.74 -13.42 18.12
CA ASP A 173 7.76 -14.82 17.75
C ASP A 173 6.50 -15.10 16.91
N PRO A 174 6.54 -15.91 15.83
CA PRO A 174 5.33 -16.35 15.14
C PRO A 174 4.27 -17.01 16.05
N ASP A 175 4.64 -17.38 17.28
CA ASP A 175 3.75 -17.90 18.31
C ASP A 175 2.99 -16.80 19.12
N ASP A 176 3.32 -15.52 18.98
CA ASP A 176 2.64 -14.41 19.70
C ASP A 176 1.32 -13.98 19.04
N PHE A 177 0.95 -14.57 17.90
CA PHE A 177 -0.34 -14.33 17.26
C PHE A 177 -1.44 -15.15 17.94
N GLY A 178 -2.05 -14.60 19.00
CA GLY A 178 -3.30 -15.14 19.55
C GLY A 178 -3.42 -15.21 21.08
N ALA A 179 -2.45 -14.72 21.84
CA ALA A 179 -2.60 -14.60 23.28
C ALA A 179 -3.53 -13.41 23.62
N PRO A 180 -4.65 -13.61 24.32
CA PRO A 180 -5.40 -12.49 24.88
C PRO A 180 -4.54 -11.78 25.92
N ALA A 181 -4.52 -10.45 25.84
CA ALA A 181 -3.91 -9.56 26.84
C ALA A 181 -4.50 -9.73 28.24
#